data_AF-A0AAD0RQB3-F1
#
_entry.id   AF-A0AAD0RQB3-F1
#
_cell.length_a   1.000
_cell.length_b   1.000
_cell.length_c   1.000
_cell.angle_alpha   90.00
_cell.angle_beta   90.00
_cell.angle_gamma   90.00
#
_symmetry.space_group_name_H-M   'P 1'
#
loop_
_entity.id
_entity.type
_entity.pdbx_description
1 polymer ?
#
loop_
_entity_poly.entity_id
_entity_poly.type
_entity_poly.pdbx_seq_one_letter_code
_entity_poly.pdbx_strand_id
1 'polypeptide(L)' 'MIRYRGHALEQHLRVNELKPGDYIAEQHDSAAITFTVIAVHAAGRHCHITFSSELGLDSASYPHDAWINASRP' A
#
# COMPACT_ATOMS: atom_id res chain seq x y z
N MET A 1 -29.44 3.14 17.14
CA MET A 1 -28.90 2.54 15.90
C MET A 1 -27.41 2.81 15.89
N ILE A 2 -26.60 1.87 16.40
CA ILE A 2 -25.15 2.06 16.54
C ILE A 2 -24.53 1.77 15.17
N ARG A 3 -24.20 2.83 14.44
CA ARG A 3 -23.49 2.77 13.18
C ARG A 3 -22.01 2.64 13.53
N TYR A 4 -21.48 1.42 13.53
CA TYR A 4 -20.04 1.20 13.60
C TYR A 4 -19.43 1.77 12.33
N ARG A 5 -19.08 3.05 12.38
CA ARG A 5 -18.31 3.71 11.33
C ARG A 5 -16.86 3.33 11.59
N GLY A 6 -16.51 2.09 11.22
CA GLY A 6 -15.12 1.68 11.06
C GLY A 6 -14.51 2.49 9.93
N HIS A 7 -14.17 3.75 10.20
CA HIS A 7 -13.15 4.45 9.44
C HIS A 7 -11.83 3.74 9.79
N ALA A 8 -11.56 2.62 9.11
CA ALA A 8 -10.19 2.38 8.73
C ALA A 8 -9.78 3.67 8.02
N LEU A 9 -8.84 4.41 8.60
CA LEU A 9 -8.26 5.57 7.93
C LEU A 9 -7.56 5.00 6.70
N GLU A 10 -8.28 4.90 5.58
CA GLU A 10 -7.72 4.71 4.25
C GLU A 10 -6.85 5.94 4.00
N GLN A 11 -5.62 5.89 4.50
CA GLN A 11 -4.67 6.93 4.22
C GLN A 11 -4.21 6.71 2.79
N HIS A 12 -4.62 7.64 1.93
CA HIS A 12 -4.14 7.68 0.55
C HIS A 12 -2.76 8.31 0.60
N LEU A 13 -1.72 7.50 0.48
CA LEU A 13 -0.34 7.96 0.31
C LEU A 13 -0.04 8.02 -1.19
N ARG A 14 0.78 8.99 -1.58
CA ARG A 14 1.36 8.97 -2.91
C ARG A 14 2.41 7.88 -2.97
N VAL A 15 2.44 7.17 -4.10
CA VAL A 15 3.41 6.09 -4.35
C VAL A 15 4.85 6.60 -4.23
N ASN A 16 5.12 7.84 -4.65
CA ASN A 16 6.45 8.46 -4.51
C ASN A 16 6.83 8.83 -3.07
N GLU A 17 5.87 8.83 -2.13
CA GLU A 17 6.10 9.09 -0.70
C GLU A 17 6.18 7.80 0.12
N LEU A 18 5.96 6.64 -0.50
CA LEU A 18 6.10 5.35 0.16
C LEU A 18 7.55 5.08 0.53
N LYS A 19 7.72 4.47 1.70
CA LYS A 19 9.00 4.08 2.25
C LYS A 19 8.98 2.61 2.65
N PRO A 20 10.15 1.93 2.62
CA PRO A 20 10.28 0.64 3.27
C PRO A 20 9.81 0.71 4.73
N GLY A 21 8.93 -0.22 5.12
CA GLY A 21 8.27 -0.26 6.42
C GLY A 21 6.84 0.29 6.44
N ASP A 22 6.39 0.96 5.37
CA ASP A 22 4.97 1.33 5.22
C ASP A 22 4.13 0.07 4.93
N TYR A 23 2.86 0.09 5.32
CA TYR A 23 1.91 -1.00 5.11
C TYR A 23 0.91 -0.62 4.03
N ILE A 24 0.74 -1.44 3.00
CA ILE A 24 -0.30 -1.31 1.99
C ILE A 24 -1.46 -2.21 2.41
N ALA A 25 -2.65 -1.63 2.54
CA ALA A 25 -3.87 -2.39 2.81
C ALA A 25 -4.63 -2.55 1.49
N GLU A 26 -4.65 -3.75 0.94
CA GLU A 26 -5.44 -4.07 -0.24
C GLU A 26 -6.63 -4.94 0.15
N GLN A 27 -7.82 -4.57 -0.32
CA GLN A 27 -8.99 -5.43 -0.21
C GLN A 27 -8.97 -6.40 -1.38
N HIS A 28 -8.60 -7.65 -1.11
CA HIS A 28 -8.68 -8.71 -2.10
C HIS A 28 -9.92 -9.55 -1.81
N ASP A 29 -10.89 -9.49 -2.73
CA ASP A 29 -12.19 -10.15 -2.60
C ASP A 29 -12.96 -9.71 -1.34
N SER A 30 -12.88 -10.51 -0.27
CA SER A 30 -13.57 -10.27 1.00
C SER A 30 -12.59 -10.13 2.19
N ALA A 31 -11.28 -10.21 1.93
CA ALA A 31 -10.24 -10.14 2.96
C ALA A 31 -9.37 -8.90 2.79
N ALA A 32 -9.09 -8.21 3.89
CA ALA A 32 -8.09 -7.15 3.93
C ALA A 32 -6.71 -7.80 4.07
N ILE A 33 -5.91 -7.76 3.01
CA ILE A 33 -4.54 -8.24 3.03
C ILE A 33 -3.64 -7.04 3.31
N THR A 34 -2.78 -7.19 4.31
CA THR A 34 -1.76 -6.19 4.62
C THR A 34 -0.44 -6.62 4.02
N PHE A 35 0.10 -5.78 3.15
CA PHE A 35 1.41 -5.96 2.55
C PHE A 35 2.39 -4.98 3.18
N THR A 36 3.60 -5.43 3.50
CA THR A 36 4.66 -4.55 4.01
C THR A 36 5.54 -4.12 2.84
N VAL A 37 5.71 -2.83 2.64
CA VAL A 37 6.65 -2.29 1.65
C VAL A 37 8.07 -2.60 2.11
N ILE A 38 8.83 -3.33 1.30
CA ILE A 38 10.23 -3.66 1.61
C ILE A 38 11.22 -2.88 0.76
N ALA A 39 10.80 -2.44 -0.43
CA ALA A 39 11.62 -1.61 -1.31
C ALA A 39 10.77 -0.70 -2.18
N VAL A 40 11.27 0.51 -2.43
CA VAL A 40 10.68 1.46 -3.38
C VAL A 40 11.80 1.96 -4.30
N HIS A 41 11.64 1.73 -5.60
CA HIS A 41 12.56 2.16 -6.63
C HIS A 41 11.88 3.14 -7.57
N ALA A 42 12.27 4.42 -7.52
CA ALA A 42 11.81 5.39 -8.50
C ALA A 42 12.52 5.18 -9.86
N ALA A 43 11.73 4.86 -10.89
CA ALA A 43 12.16 4.69 -12.28
C ALA A 43 11.51 5.78 -13.15
N GLY A 44 12.03 7.01 -13.04
CA GLY A 44 11.54 8.16 -13.79
C GLY A 44 10.12 8.56 -13.37
N ARG A 45 9.14 8.36 -14.26
CA ARG A 45 7.72 8.69 -14.00
C ARG A 45 6.95 7.58 -13.28
N HIS A 46 7.59 6.44 -13.06
CA HIS A 46 7.01 5.29 -12.37
C HIS A 46 7.84 4.96 -11.13
N CYS A 47 7.19 4.35 -10.15
CA CYS A 47 7.83 3.80 -8.97
C CYS A 47 7.52 2.31 -8.94
N HIS A 48 8.59 1.51 -8.87
CA HIS A 48 8.50 0.08 -8.69
C HIS A 48 8.53 -0.21 -7.19
N ILE A 49 7.48 -0.84 -6.69
CA ILE A 49 7.33 -1.12 -5.26
C ILE A 49 7.37 -2.63 -5.09
N THR A 50 8.26 -3.08 -4.21
CA THR A 50 8.32 -4.46 -3.77
C THR A 50 7.73 -4.55 -2.38
N PHE A 51 6.79 -5.46 -2.21
CA PHE A 51 6.08 -5.65 -0.97
C PHE A 51 6.07 -7.13 -0.57
N SER A 52 5.97 -7.37 0.72
CA SER A 52 6.00 -8.70 1.34
C SER A 52 4.72 -8.93 2.12
N SER A 53 4.12 -10.11 1.94
CA SER A 53 3.03 -10.62 2.77
C SER A 53 3.29 -12.08 3.14
N GLU A 54 2.38 -12.66 3.92
CA GLU A 54 2.41 -14.09 4.27
C GLU A 54 2.32 -15.01 3.05
N LEU A 55 1.84 -14.50 1.90
CA LEU A 55 1.76 -15.23 0.64
C LEU A 55 3.08 -15.19 -0.16
N GLY A 56 4.01 -14.29 0.19
CA GLY A 56 5.31 -14.18 -0.46
C GLY A 56 5.72 -12.74 -0.73
N LEU A 57 6.68 -12.61 -1.66
CA LEU A 57 7.14 -11.33 -2.19
C LEU A 57 6.44 -11.07 -3.53
N ASP A 58 5.92 -9.86 -3.69
CA ASP A 58 5.36 -9.41 -4.95
C ASP A 58 5.83 -7.99 -5.24
N SER A 59 5.70 -7.58 -6.51
CA SER A 59 6.22 -6.30 -6.96
C SER A 59 5.37 -5.71 -8.06
N ALA A 60 5.00 -4.44 -7.89
CA ALA A 60 4.14 -3.73 -8.82
C ALA A 60 4.76 -2.38 -9.23
N SER A 61 4.47 -1.96 -10.45
CA SER A 61 4.90 -0.67 -10.99
C SER A 61 3.73 0.29 -11.06
N TYR A 62 3.83 1.39 -10.32
CA TYR A 62 2.81 2.43 -10.29
C TYR A 62 3.34 3.74 -10.88
N PRO A 63 2.48 4.59 -11.44
CA PRO A 63 2.85 5.98 -11.74
C PRO A 63 3.31 6.71 -10.47
N HIS A 64 4.26 7.63 -10.58
CA HIS A 64 4.81 8.34 -9.41
C HIS A 64 3.75 9.19 -8.67
N ASP A 65 2.74 9.71 -9.40
CA ASP A 65 1.64 10.51 -8.86
C ASP A 65 0.41 9.64 -8.53
N ALA A 66 0.53 8.32 -8.64
CA ALA A 66 -0.53 7.43 -8.21
C ALA A 66 -0.71 7.48 -6.69
N TRP A 67 -1.97 7.29 -6.29
CA TRP A 67 -2.36 7.18 -4.90
C TRP A 67 -2.61 5.72 -4.57
N ILE A 68 -2.15 5.31 -3.39
CA ILE A 68 -2.30 3.94 -2.90
C ILE A 68 -2.73 3.98 -1.44
N ASN A 69 -3.58 3.03 -1.07
CA ASN A 69 -4.04 2.84 0.30
C ASN A 69 -2.92 2.25 1.13
N ALA A 70 -2.19 3.12 1.81
CA ALA A 70 -1.11 2.71 2.68
C ALA A 70 -1.18 3.44 4.03
N SER A 71 -0.75 2.77 5.08
CA SER A 71 -0.63 3.31 6.42
C SER A 71 0.83 3.25 6.86
N ARG A 72 1.21 4.20 7.70
CA ARG A 72 2.51 4.20 8.37
C ARG A 72 2.32 3.72 9.82
N PRO A 73 3.26 2.95 10.39
CA PRO A 73 3.27 2.61 11.81
C PRO A 73 3.39 3.86 12.71
#